data_AF-A0A3D0KG12-F1
#
_entry.id   AF-A0A3D0KG12-F1
#
_cell.length_a   1.000
_cell.length_b   1.000
_cell.length_c   1.000
_cell.angle_alpha   90.00
_cell.angle_beta   90.00
_cell.angle_gamma   90.00
#
_symmetry.space_group_name_H-M   'P 1'
#
loop_
_entity.id
_entity.type
_entity.pdbx_description
1 polymer ?
#
loop_
_entity_poly.entity_id
_entity_poly.type
_entity_poly.pdbx_seq_one_letter_code
_entity_poly.pdbx_strand_id
1 'polypeptide(L)'
;MTMTMPTPLNITQHALSQTTSNTGRPAYSAPRVTRRNTYALRVRGNRMRECNLFDGDVIIIRRYQQGSHQETAIATINQREVALKQLSISRLGVHLWPEDAAMPAVFLHNCDIQVLGMVMGVEHGANNTRHH
;
A
#
# COMPACT_ATOMS: atom_id res chain seq x y z
N MET A 1 19.70 73.03 40.63
CA MET A 1 19.86 72.33 41.92
C MET A 1 19.01 71.08 41.87
N THR A 2 19.63 69.91 42.02
CA THR A 2 18.99 68.59 41.98
C THR A 2 18.24 68.33 43.27
N MET A 3 16.97 67.93 43.19
CA MET A 3 16.23 67.34 44.30
C MET A 3 15.57 66.05 43.79
N THR A 4 16.09 64.95 44.31
CA THR A 4 15.61 63.57 44.27
C THR A 4 14.11 63.46 44.58
N MET A 5 13.42 62.43 44.06
CA MET A 5 12.48 61.58 44.83
C MET A 5 12.13 60.30 44.01
N PRO A 6 11.90 59.15 44.68
CA PRO A 6 11.83 57.81 44.08
C PRO A 6 10.43 57.39 43.59
N THR A 7 10.39 56.48 42.62
CA THR A 7 9.17 55.84 42.10
C THR A 7 8.62 54.76 43.04
N PRO A 8 7.29 54.67 43.25
CA PRO A 8 6.68 53.60 44.03
C PRO A 8 6.52 52.28 43.26
N LEU A 9 6.70 51.17 44.00
CA LEU A 9 6.44 49.79 43.61
C LEU A 9 4.97 49.59 43.19
N ASN A 10 4.74 49.10 41.97
CA ASN A 10 3.42 48.67 41.54
C ASN A 10 3.19 47.20 41.94
N ILE A 11 2.30 46.99 42.90
CA ILE A 11 1.76 45.69 43.25
C ILE A 11 0.62 45.39 42.28
N THR A 12 0.76 44.35 41.47
CA THR A 12 -0.38 43.75 40.75
C THR A 12 -0.40 42.26 41.07
N GLN A 13 -1.39 41.84 41.86
CA GLN A 13 -1.76 40.45 42.04
C GLN A 13 -2.97 40.10 41.16
N HIS A 14 -3.03 38.82 40.81
CA HIS A 14 -4.16 38.06 40.24
C HIS A 14 -4.31 38.04 38.71
N ALA A 15 -3.91 36.93 38.09
CA ALA A 15 -4.88 35.88 37.76
C ALA A 15 -4.16 34.56 37.42
N LEU A 16 -4.63 33.47 38.03
CA LEU A 16 -4.27 32.10 37.68
C LEU A 16 -4.62 31.83 36.21
N SER A 17 -3.62 31.58 35.36
CA SER A 17 -3.82 30.83 34.12
C SER A 17 -3.24 29.45 34.36
N GLN A 18 -4.17 28.53 34.62
CA GLN A 18 -3.91 27.12 34.85
C GLN A 18 -3.08 26.55 33.69
N THR A 19 -1.98 25.92 34.05
CA THR A 19 -1.25 24.94 33.26
C THR A 19 -2.22 23.96 32.63
N THR A 20 -2.48 24.07 31.33
CA THR A 20 -2.92 22.90 30.55
C THR A 20 -1.66 22.25 30.01
N SER A 21 -1.00 21.48 30.87
CA SER A 21 -0.10 20.43 30.40
C SER A 21 -0.98 19.46 29.62
N ASN A 22 -1.14 19.70 28.32
CA ASN A 22 -1.74 18.74 27.41
C ASN A 22 -0.75 17.58 27.33
N THR A 23 -0.90 16.67 28.29
CA THR A 23 -0.15 15.44 28.41
C THR A 23 -0.26 14.74 27.07
N GLY A 24 0.88 14.66 26.40
CA GLY A 24 1.00 14.07 25.07
C GLY A 24 0.36 12.69 25.08
N ARG A 25 -0.79 12.58 24.42
CA ARG A 25 -1.21 11.28 23.91
C ARG A 25 -0.09 10.86 22.97
N PRO A 26 0.61 9.73 23.20
CA PRO A 26 1.43 9.18 22.14
C PRO A 26 0.47 8.99 20.97
N ALA A 27 0.78 9.62 19.83
CA ALA A 27 0.05 9.36 18.62
C ALA A 27 0.25 7.88 18.33
N TYR A 28 -0.74 7.05 18.70
CA TYR A 28 -0.80 5.67 18.27
C TYR A 28 -1.03 5.71 16.76
N SER A 29 0.06 5.83 16.00
CA SER A 29 0.02 5.60 14.58
C SER A 29 -0.39 4.15 14.41
N ALA A 30 -1.55 3.94 13.79
CA ALA A 30 -2.10 2.62 13.60
C ALA A 30 -1.02 1.72 12.95
N PRO A 31 -0.82 0.49 13.44
CA PRO A 31 0.19 -0.41 12.87
C PRO A 31 -0.06 -0.55 11.37
N ARG A 32 1.00 -0.39 10.57
CA ARG A 32 0.90 -0.45 9.11
C ARG A 32 0.68 -1.91 8.72
N VAL A 33 -0.55 -2.27 8.34
CA VAL A 33 -0.84 -3.61 7.86
C VAL A 33 -0.62 -3.65 6.35
N THR A 34 0.18 -4.61 5.87
CA THR A 34 0.25 -4.93 4.43
C THR A 34 -0.20 -6.36 4.16
N ARG A 35 -1.13 -6.50 3.21
CA ARG A 35 -1.66 -7.79 2.74
C ARG A 35 -0.90 -8.20 1.49
N ARG A 36 -0.48 -9.46 1.44
CA ARG A 36 0.23 -10.06 0.31
C ARG A 36 -0.60 -11.21 -0.23
N ASN A 37 -1.08 -11.09 -1.46
CA ASN A 37 -1.81 -12.16 -2.14
C ASN A 37 -1.01 -12.61 -3.36
N THR A 38 -0.76 -13.91 -3.46
CA THR A 38 -0.11 -14.52 -4.62
C THR A 38 -1.04 -15.54 -5.27
N TYR A 39 -1.21 -15.44 -6.58
CA TYR A 39 -2.03 -16.34 -7.39
C TYR A 39 -1.14 -17.03 -8.41
N ALA A 40 -1.31 -18.34 -8.55
CA ALA A 40 -0.65 -19.12 -9.60
C ALA A 40 -1.70 -19.65 -10.56
N LEU A 41 -1.57 -19.29 -11.84
CA LEU A 41 -2.48 -19.66 -12.92
C LEU A 41 -1.69 -20.44 -13.97
N ARG A 42 -2.26 -21.52 -14.50
CA ARG A 42 -1.73 -22.27 -15.64
C ARG A 42 -2.62 -22.06 -16.85
N VAL A 43 -2.04 -21.69 -17.98
CA VAL A 43 -2.74 -21.58 -19.26
C VAL A 43 -3.11 -22.99 -19.74
N ARG A 44 -4.33 -23.14 -20.25
CA ARG A 44 -4.86 -24.37 -20.84
C ARG A 44 -5.22 -24.14 -22.29
N GLY A 45 -4.70 -25.00 -23.15
CA GLY A 45 -4.90 -24.93 -24.58
C GLY A 45 -4.22 -23.74 -25.23
N ASN A 46 -4.74 -23.34 -26.38
CA ASN A 46 -4.00 -22.55 -27.36
C ASN A 46 -4.71 -21.23 -27.74
N ARG A 47 -5.76 -20.87 -27.01
CA ARG A 47 -6.55 -19.66 -27.30
C ARG A 47 -5.82 -18.37 -26.94
N MET A 48 -4.81 -18.45 -26.10
CA MET A 48 -4.07 -17.28 -25.59
C MET A 48 -2.80 -16.96 -26.39
N ARG A 49 -2.60 -17.60 -27.55
CA ARG A 49 -1.39 -17.45 -28.38
C ARG A 49 -1.16 -16.03 -28.88
N GLU A 50 -2.21 -15.24 -29.09
CA GLU A 50 -2.10 -13.82 -29.48
C GLU A 50 -1.40 -12.97 -28.40
N CYS A 51 -1.49 -13.39 -27.13
CA CYS A 51 -0.76 -12.80 -26.02
C CYS A 51 0.61 -13.46 -25.78
N ASN A 52 1.10 -14.27 -26.73
CA ASN A 52 2.30 -15.08 -26.61
C ASN A 52 2.25 -16.04 -25.40
N LEU A 53 1.07 -16.57 -25.08
CA LEU A 53 0.84 -17.52 -23.99
C LEU A 53 0.39 -18.87 -24.57
N PHE A 54 1.06 -19.93 -24.18
CA PHE A 54 0.90 -21.28 -24.69
C PHE A 54 0.41 -22.25 -23.60
N ASP A 55 -0.10 -23.41 -24.03
CA ASP A 55 -0.57 -24.45 -23.11
C ASP A 55 0.54 -24.87 -22.14
N GLY A 56 0.21 -24.89 -20.85
CA GLY A 56 1.16 -25.23 -19.79
C GLY A 56 1.93 -24.04 -19.21
N ASP A 57 1.89 -22.86 -19.83
CA ASP A 57 2.54 -21.66 -19.27
C ASP A 57 1.95 -21.30 -17.91
N VAL A 58 2.83 -20.87 -16.99
CA VAL A 58 2.44 -20.48 -15.64
C VAL A 58 2.59 -18.97 -15.46
N ILE A 59 1.52 -18.36 -14.97
CA ILE A 59 1.44 -16.94 -14.66
C ILE A 59 1.35 -16.81 -13.14
N ILE A 60 2.29 -16.05 -12.57
CA ILE A 60 2.31 -15.76 -11.13
C ILE A 60 1.94 -14.29 -10.93
N ILE A 61 0.88 -14.03 -10.17
CA ILE A 61 0.41 -12.67 -9.88
C ILE A 61 0.65 -12.39 -8.40
N ARG A 62 1.44 -11.38 -8.09
CA ARG A 62 1.74 -10.92 -6.72
C ARG A 62 1.08 -9.56 -6.52
N ARG A 63 0.15 -9.48 -5.57
CA ARG A 63 -0.56 -8.26 -5.17
C ARG A 63 -0.18 -7.87 -3.75
N TYR A 64 0.25 -6.64 -3.58
CA TYR A 64 0.59 -6.02 -2.31
C TYR A 64 -0.38 -4.89 -2.04
N GLN A 65 -1.06 -4.93 -0.89
CA GLN A 65 -1.98 -3.88 -0.49
C GLN A 65 -1.55 -3.34 0.87
N GLN A 66 -1.24 -2.06 0.93
CA GLN A 66 -0.83 -1.38 2.15
C GLN A 66 -1.92 -0.43 2.63
N GLY A 67 -2.54 -0.78 3.76
CA GLY A 67 -3.72 -0.07 4.27
C GLY A 67 -4.86 0.00 3.25
N SER A 68 -5.48 1.18 3.14
CA SER A 68 -6.59 1.46 2.22
C SER A 68 -6.17 2.13 0.90
N HIS A 69 -4.90 2.52 0.74
CA HIS A 69 -4.54 3.54 -0.25
C HIS A 69 -3.50 3.12 -1.30
N GLN A 70 -2.61 2.18 -0.99
CA GLN A 70 -1.58 1.76 -1.95
C GLN A 70 -1.76 0.28 -2.30
N GLU A 71 -2.03 0.01 -3.58
CA GLU A 71 -2.05 -1.32 -4.16
C GLU A 71 -1.01 -1.39 -5.27
N THR A 72 -0.17 -2.43 -5.24
CA THR A 72 0.80 -2.72 -6.30
C THR A 72 0.61 -4.17 -6.71
N ALA A 73 0.57 -4.42 -8.01
CA ALA A 73 0.51 -5.78 -8.54
C ALA A 73 1.61 -6.00 -9.57
N ILE A 74 2.21 -7.18 -9.54
CA ILE A 74 3.25 -7.61 -10.47
C ILE A 74 2.84 -8.98 -10.99
N ALA A 75 2.87 -9.17 -12.30
CA ALA A 75 2.67 -10.46 -12.94
C ALA A 75 3.99 -10.97 -13.54
N THR A 76 4.28 -12.25 -13.34
CA THR A 76 5.34 -12.94 -14.08
C THR A 76 4.67 -13.72 -15.21
N ILE A 77 4.93 -13.34 -16.45
CA ILE A 77 4.39 -13.94 -17.69
C ILE A 77 5.58 -14.35 -18.55
N ASN A 78 5.68 -15.61 -18.97
CA ASN A 78 6.82 -16.11 -19.77
C ASN A 78 8.19 -15.76 -19.15
N GLN A 79 8.32 -15.97 -17.84
CA GLN A 79 9.54 -15.65 -17.07
C GLN A 79 9.93 -14.15 -17.04
N ARG A 80 9.09 -13.25 -17.56
CA ARG A 80 9.27 -11.80 -17.50
C ARG A 80 8.37 -11.20 -16.44
N GLU A 81 8.92 -10.34 -15.59
CA GLU A 81 8.14 -9.55 -14.64
C GLU A 81 7.55 -8.32 -15.32
N VAL A 82 6.26 -8.09 -15.07
CA VAL A 82 5.47 -6.99 -15.61
C VAL A 82 4.78 -6.30 -14.45
N ALA A 83 5.13 -5.04 -14.22
CA ALA A 83 4.40 -4.19 -13.28
C ALA A 83 3.02 -3.89 -13.85
N LEU A 84 2.00 -4.00 -13.01
CA LEU A 84 0.61 -3.77 -13.39
C LEU A 84 0.14 -2.43 -12.82
N LYS A 85 -0.39 -1.58 -13.70
CA LYS A 85 -1.16 -0.41 -13.30
C LYS A 85 -2.48 -0.80 -12.66
N GLN A 86 -3.10 -1.88 -13.16
CA GLN A 86 -4.38 -2.36 -12.65
C GLN A 86 -4.54 -3.87 -12.85
N LEU A 87 -5.08 -4.53 -11.83
CA LEU A 87 -5.48 -5.94 -11.84
C LEU A 87 -6.99 -6.01 -11.56
N SER A 88 -7.74 -6.71 -12.41
CA SER A 88 -9.16 -6.99 -12.18
C SER A 88 -9.43 -8.48 -12.29
N ILE A 89 -10.10 -9.05 -11.30
CA ILE A 89 -10.50 -10.46 -11.26
C ILE A 89 -12.02 -10.49 -11.23
N SER A 90 -12.62 -11.18 -12.21
CA SER A 90 -14.07 -11.26 -12.38
C SER A 90 -14.52 -12.69 -12.67
N ARG A 91 -15.83 -12.88 -12.83
CA ARG A 91 -16.39 -14.20 -13.23
C ARG A 91 -16.00 -14.61 -14.64
N LEU A 92 -15.63 -13.67 -15.51
CA LEU A 92 -15.21 -13.97 -16.88
C LEU A 92 -13.74 -14.38 -16.94
N GLY A 93 -12.91 -13.82 -16.05
CA GLY A 93 -11.47 -14.00 -16.13
C GLY A 93 -10.69 -12.95 -15.36
N VAL A 94 -9.39 -12.91 -15.65
CA VAL A 94 -8.41 -12.00 -15.05
C VAL A 94 -7.91 -11.02 -16.10
N HIS A 95 -8.09 -9.72 -15.86
CA HIS A 95 -7.51 -8.66 -16.68
C HIS A 95 -6.25 -8.10 -16.03
N LEU A 96 -5.18 -8.05 -16.81
CA LEU A 96 -3.89 -7.50 -16.44
C LEU A 96 -3.64 -6.26 -17.31
N TRP A 97 -3.51 -5.10 -16.66
CA TRP A 97 -3.12 -3.85 -17.33
C TRP A 97 -1.68 -3.52 -16.96
N PRO A 98 -0.73 -3.66 -17.90
CA PRO A 98 0.65 -3.27 -17.67
C PRO A 98 0.77 -1.78 -17.32
N GLU A 99 1.81 -1.44 -16.57
CA GLU A 99 2.18 -0.04 -16.32
C GLU A 99 2.80 0.62 -17.56
N ASP A 100 3.54 -0.17 -18.35
CA ASP A 100 4.09 0.25 -19.64
C ASP A 100 3.01 0.22 -20.73
N ALA A 101 2.73 1.38 -21.33
CA ALA A 101 1.75 1.54 -22.41
C ALA A 101 2.16 0.83 -23.72
N ALA A 102 3.44 0.49 -23.89
CA ALA A 102 3.90 -0.29 -25.05
C ALA A 102 3.43 -1.76 -24.99
N MET A 103 3.08 -2.26 -23.80
CA MET A 103 2.60 -3.62 -23.62
C MET A 103 1.07 -3.66 -23.65
N PRO A 104 0.44 -4.50 -24.49
CA PRO A 104 -1.02 -4.59 -24.53
C PRO A 104 -1.57 -5.23 -23.25
N ALA A 105 -2.82 -4.92 -22.96
CA ALA A 105 -3.58 -5.59 -21.91
C ALA A 105 -3.66 -7.09 -22.17
N VAL A 106 -3.59 -7.88 -21.11
CA VAL A 106 -3.75 -9.34 -21.21
C VAL A 106 -5.03 -9.74 -20.50
N PHE A 107 -5.93 -10.41 -21.22
CA PHE A 107 -7.15 -10.97 -20.64
C PHE A 107 -7.12 -12.49 -20.63
N LEU A 108 -7.10 -13.06 -19.42
CA LEU A 108 -7.10 -14.49 -19.16
C LEU A 108 -8.52 -14.98 -18.93
N HIS A 109 -9.11 -15.67 -19.91
CA HIS A 109 -10.45 -16.25 -19.79
C HIS A 109 -10.46 -17.43 -18.83
N ASN A 110 -11.48 -17.52 -17.96
CA ASN A 110 -11.60 -18.62 -16.99
C ASN A 110 -11.67 -20.02 -17.63
N CYS A 111 -12.16 -20.14 -18.87
CA CYS A 111 -12.18 -21.42 -19.58
C CYS A 111 -10.80 -21.86 -20.11
N ASP A 112 -9.87 -20.93 -20.28
CA ASP A 112 -8.54 -21.16 -20.85
C ASP A 112 -7.43 -21.09 -19.79
N ILE A 113 -7.79 -21.01 -18.50
CA ILE A 113 -6.84 -21.03 -17.38
C ILE A 113 -7.27 -22.01 -16.30
N GLN A 114 -6.29 -22.48 -15.54
CA GLN A 114 -6.46 -23.28 -14.34
C GLN A 114 -5.80 -22.57 -13.16
N VAL A 115 -6.53 -22.37 -12.09
CA VAL A 115 -5.94 -21.93 -10.82
C VAL A 115 -5.15 -23.10 -10.22
N LEU A 116 -3.84 -22.92 -10.07
CA LEU A 116 -2.98 -23.90 -9.40
C LEU A 116 -3.01 -23.73 -7.88
N GLY A 117 -3.12 -22.48 -7.41
CA GLY A 117 -3.18 -22.17 -5.99
C GLY A 117 -3.25 -20.68 -5.71
N MET A 118 -3.56 -20.37 -4.45
CA MET A 118 -3.60 -19.02 -3.90
C MET A 118 -2.96 -19.03 -2.52
N VAL A 119 -2.09 -18.05 -2.27
CA VAL A 119 -1.44 -17.84 -0.97
C VAL A 119 -1.76 -16.44 -0.49
N MET A 120 -2.21 -16.32 0.76
CA MET A 120 -2.48 -15.04 1.41
C MET A 120 -1.57 -14.88 2.63
N GLY A 121 -1.07 -13.66 2.84
CA GLY A 121 -0.26 -13.28 3.98
C GLY A 121 -0.61 -11.88 4.48
N VAL A 122 -0.38 -11.65 5.76
CA VAL A 122 -0.57 -10.34 6.41
C VAL A 122 0.69 -10.02 7.20
N GLU A 123 1.24 -8.84 6.99
CA GLU A 123 2.41 -8.33 7.70
C GLU A 123 2.05 -7.09 8.50
N HIS A 124 2.48 -7.05 9.76
CA HIS A 124 2.34 -5.90 10.65
C HIS A 124 3.67 -5.13 10.69
N GLY A 125 3.68 -3.92 10.14
CA GLY A 125 4.80 -2.98 10.28
C GLY A 125 4.73 -2.25 11.62
N ALA A 126 5.75 -2.43 12.45
CA ALA A 126 5.95 -1.63 13.66
C ALA A 126 6.66 -0.31 13.31
N ASN A 127 6.13 0.83 13.76
CA ASN A 127 6.82 2.11 13.66
C ASN A 127 8.00 2.13 14.65
N ASN A 128 9.22 2.00 14.14
CA ASN A 128 10.42 2.21 14.93
C ASN A 128 10.70 3.73 15.02
N THR A 129 10.00 4.43 15.90
CA THR A 129 10.37 5.80 16.29
C THR A 129 11.65 5.75 17.13
N ARG A 130 12.81 5.75 16.46
CA ARG A 130 14.08 6.14 17.08
C ARG A 130 14.04 7.64 17.33
N HIS A 131 13.68 8.02 18.55
CA HIS A 131 14.00 9.35 19.06
C HIS A 131 15.50 9.38 19.38
N HIS A 132 16.19 10.40 18.87
CA HIS A 132 17.59 10.70 19.13
C HIS A 132 17.69 12.07 19.78
#